data_AF-A0A417Y0W7-F1
#
_entry.id   AF-A0A417Y0W7-F1
#
_cell.length_a   1.000
_cell.length_b   1.000
_cell.length_c   1.000
_cell.angle_alpha   90.00
_cell.angle_beta   90.00
_cell.angle_gamma   90.00
#
_symmetry.space_group_name_H-M   'P 1'
#
loop_
_entity.id
_entity.type
_entity.pdbx_description
1 polymer ?
#
loop_
_entity_poly.entity_id
_entity_poly.type
_entity_poly.pdbx_seq_one_letter_code
_entity_poly.pdbx_strand_id
1 'polypeptide(L)'
;MRLTDAQLMELWDKQALHDNIMLYVRAADRHDRELMRTTYWEDSWDDHGSYVGPGQGWVDAAVSWRDKLSYSCSHHLSRSRPISSRFSS
;
A
#
# COMPACT_ATOMS: atom_id res chain seq x y z
N MET A 1 -8.24 -32.04 4.82
CA MET A 1 -6.98 -31.69 4.12
C MET A 1 -6.18 -30.77 5.03
N ARG A 2 -4.88 -31.00 5.23
CA ARG A 2 -4.00 -30.08 5.98
C ARG A 2 -3.19 -29.27 4.98
N LEU A 3 -3.00 -27.98 5.26
CA LEU A 3 -2.14 -27.10 4.46
C LEU A 3 -0.67 -27.45 4.73
N THR A 4 0.17 -27.23 3.72
CA THR A 4 1.63 -27.19 3.90
C THR A 4 2.05 -25.84 4.49
N ASP A 5 3.25 -25.78 5.07
CA ASP A 5 3.80 -24.52 5.59
C ASP A 5 3.93 -23.46 4.49
N ALA A 6 4.27 -23.87 3.27
CA ALA A 6 4.34 -22.96 2.12
C ALA A 6 2.97 -22.38 1.75
N GLN A 7 1.92 -23.20 1.76
CA GLN A 7 0.54 -22.72 1.52
C GLN A 7 0.07 -21.80 2.65
N LEU A 8 0.46 -22.09 3.88
CA LEU A 8 0.13 -21.24 5.04
C LEU A 8 0.85 -19.88 4.94
N MET A 9 2.13 -19.87 4.57
CA MET A 9 2.90 -18.65 4.34
C MET A 9 2.29 -17.80 3.24
N GLU A 10 1.90 -18.42 2.11
CA GLU A 10 1.25 -17.69 1.01
C GLU A 10 -0.06 -17.01 1.45
N LEU A 11 -0.87 -17.68 2.28
CA LEU A 11 -2.09 -17.09 2.83
C LEU A 11 -1.78 -15.97 3.83
N TRP A 12 -0.76 -16.14 4.66
CA TRP A 12 -0.29 -15.12 5.60
C TRP A 12 0.18 -13.87 4.87
N ASP A 13 1.04 -14.02 3.87
CA ASP A 13 1.59 -12.91 3.08
C ASP A 13 0.48 -12.14 2.35
N LYS A 14 -0.51 -12.85 1.79
CA LYS A 14 -1.68 -12.21 1.18
C LYS A 14 -2.47 -11.37 2.18
N GLN A 15 -2.67 -11.89 3.39
CA GLN A 15 -3.39 -11.17 4.44
C GLN A 15 -2.58 -9.97 4.93
N ALA A 16 -1.29 -10.13 5.18
CA ALA A 16 -0.40 -9.06 5.63
C ALA A 16 -0.33 -7.91 4.60
N LEU A 17 -0.19 -8.23 3.31
CA LEU A 17 -0.21 -7.23 2.25
C LEU A 17 -1.56 -6.51 2.14
N HIS A 18 -2.65 -7.25 2.22
CA HIS A 18 -4.00 -6.68 2.22
C HIS A 18 -4.19 -5.69 3.37
N ASP A 19 -3.81 -6.09 4.58
CA ASP A 19 -3.98 -5.26 5.77
C ASP A 19 -3.08 -4.02 5.73
N ASN A 20 -1.87 -4.13 5.20
CA ASN A 20 -0.99 -2.98 4.98
C ASN A 20 -1.59 -1.96 4.00
N ILE A 21 -2.17 -2.43 2.89
CA ILE A 21 -2.83 -1.55 1.90
C ILE A 21 -4.08 -0.88 2.49
N MET A 22 -4.87 -1.61 3.28
CA MET A 22 -6.03 -1.05 3.99
C MET A 22 -5.61 0.02 5.01
N LEU A 23 -4.49 -0.21 5.70
CA LEU A 23 -3.91 0.77 6.62
C LEU A 23 -3.44 2.03 5.89
N TYR A 24 -2.78 1.87 4.75
CA TYR A 24 -2.31 2.98 3.91
C TYR A 24 -3.47 3.85 3.46
N VAL A 25 -4.54 3.23 2.93
CA VAL A 25 -5.75 3.95 2.50
C VAL A 25 -6.40 4.70 3.65
N ARG A 26 -6.55 4.05 4.81
CA ARG A 26 -7.08 4.69 6.01
C ARG A 26 -6.24 5.90 6.43
N ALA A 27 -4.91 5.78 6.39
CA ALA A 27 -4.01 6.88 6.72
C ALA A 27 -4.14 8.02 5.70
N ALA A 28 -4.22 7.70 4.40
CA ALA A 28 -4.36 8.66 3.32
C ALA A 28 -5.68 9.44 3.35
N ASP A 29 -6.78 8.77 3.71
CA ASP A 29 -8.10 9.38 3.84
C ASP A 29 -8.20 10.25 5.09
N ARG A 30 -7.55 9.84 6.19
CA ARG A 30 -7.49 10.60 7.45
C ARG A 30 -6.42 11.67 7.48
N HIS A 31 -5.59 11.74 6.44
CA HIS A 31 -4.43 12.63 6.40
C HIS A 31 -3.48 12.42 7.59
N ASP A 32 -3.30 11.15 7.98
CA ASP A 32 -2.45 10.74 9.10
C ASP A 32 -1.04 10.39 8.58
N ARG A 33 -0.13 11.36 8.67
CA ARG A 33 1.24 11.24 8.16
C ARG A 33 1.99 10.08 8.83
N GLU A 34 1.96 10.03 10.15
CA GLU A 34 2.74 9.04 10.91
C GLU A 34 2.24 7.63 10.61
N LEU A 35 0.92 7.45 10.55
CA LEU A 35 0.35 6.15 10.18
C LEU A 35 0.74 5.75 8.76
N MET A 36 0.73 6.68 7.80
CA MET A 36 1.11 6.38 6.42
C MET A 36 2.59 5.99 6.30
N ARG A 37 3.51 6.60 7.08
CA ARG A 37 4.93 6.20 7.07
C ARG A 37 5.15 4.76 7.47
N THR A 38 4.30 4.21 8.36
CA THR A 38 4.40 2.81 8.80
C THR A 38 4.07 1.78 7.71
N THR A 39 3.42 2.18 6.62
CA THR A 39 3.01 1.24 5.56
C THR A 39 4.07 1.02 4.50
N TYR A 40 5.19 1.73 4.60
CA TYR A 40 6.31 1.67 3.67
C TYR A 40 7.53 1.04 4.32
N TRP A 41 8.19 0.13 3.61
CA TRP A 41 9.54 -0.32 3.94
C TRP A 41 10.54 0.84 3.82
N GLU A 42 11.64 0.78 4.56
CA GLU A 42 12.65 1.84 4.59
C GLU A 42 13.29 2.09 3.21
N ASP A 43 13.50 1.03 2.44
CA ASP A 43 14.09 1.03 1.10
C ASP A 43 13.05 0.97 -0.03
N SER A 44 11.76 1.16 0.29
CA SER A 44 10.69 1.13 -0.71
C SER A 44 10.83 2.24 -1.75
N TRP A 45 10.35 1.95 -2.96
CA TRP A 45 10.23 2.91 -4.06
C TRP A 45 8.77 3.02 -4.47
N ASP A 46 8.34 4.24 -4.80
CA ASP A 46 6.97 4.52 -5.18
C ASP A 46 6.90 5.45 -6.40
N ASP A 47 6.00 5.12 -7.32
CA ASP A 47 5.69 5.86 -8.53
C ASP A 47 4.20 6.22 -8.54
N HIS A 48 3.94 7.48 -8.22
CA HIS A 48 2.63 8.12 -8.26
C HIS A 48 2.54 9.13 -9.44
N GLY A 49 3.34 8.93 -10.50
CA GLY A 49 3.37 9.75 -11.71
C GLY A 49 4.06 11.11 -11.53
N SER A 50 3.45 12.03 -10.78
CA SER A 50 4.08 13.32 -10.43
C SER A 50 5.10 13.22 -9.30
N TYR A 51 5.09 12.10 -8.58
CA TYR A 51 6.10 11.70 -7.61
C TYR A 51 6.70 10.37 -8.04
N VAL A 52 8.03 10.30 -8.16
CA VAL A 52 8.78 9.06 -8.37
C VAL A 52 9.99 9.11 -7.45
N GLY A 53 10.04 8.24 -6.46
CA GLY A 53 11.05 8.32 -5.40
C GLY A 53 10.88 7.30 -4.27
N PRO A 54 11.64 7.45 -3.17
CA PRO A 54 11.50 6.59 -2.00
C PRO A 54 10.09 6.62 -1.40
N GLY A 55 9.52 5.49 -0.99
CA GLY A 55 8.15 5.43 -0.45
C GLY A 55 7.95 6.29 0.80
N GLN A 56 8.98 6.41 1.64
CA GLN A 56 8.96 7.36 2.76
C GLN A 56 8.81 8.82 2.32
N GLY A 57 9.38 9.20 1.17
CA GLY A 57 9.24 10.54 0.61
C GLY A 57 7.89 10.77 -0.06
N TRP A 58 7.22 9.71 -0.53
CA TRP A 58 5.86 9.81 -1.04
C TRP A 58 4.90 10.29 0.04
N VAL A 59 5.02 9.77 1.27
CA VAL A 59 4.18 10.20 2.40
C VAL A 59 4.24 11.71 2.58
N ASP A 60 5.45 12.27 2.51
CA ASP A 60 5.63 13.71 2.68
C ASP A 60 5.01 14.51 1.52
N ALA A 61 5.15 14.02 0.29
CA ALA A 61 4.53 14.60 -0.89
C ALA A 61 2.99 14.57 -0.82
N ALA A 62 2.41 13.40 -0.52
CA ALA A 62 0.97 13.16 -0.47
C ALA A 62 0.25 14.07 0.53
N VAL A 63 0.81 14.20 1.75
CA VAL A 63 0.28 15.08 2.79
C VAL A 63 0.41 16.54 2.34
N SER A 64 1.57 16.97 1.81
CA SER A 64 1.74 18.36 1.34
C SER A 64 0.78 18.77 0.21
N TRP A 65 0.40 17.83 -0.67
CA TRP A 65 -0.53 18.11 -1.75
C TRP A 65 -1.97 18.24 -1.23
N ARG A 66 -2.35 17.41 -0.25
CA ARG A 66 -3.67 17.52 0.40
C ARG A 66 -3.83 18.87 1.09
N ASP A 67 -2.80 19.36 1.78
CA ASP A 67 -2.81 20.69 2.43
C ASP A 67 -3.08 21.82 1.44
N LYS A 68 -2.43 21.76 0.27
CA LYS A 68 -2.54 22.79 -0.78
C LYS A 68 -3.88 22.76 -1.51
N LEU A 69 -4.51 21.60 -1.61
CA LEU A 69 -5.70 21.40 -2.43
C LEU A 69 -7.00 21.39 -1.62
N SER A 70 -6.95 21.26 -0.28
CA SER A 70 -8.12 21.31 0.62
C SER A 70 -9.31 20.41 0.23
N TYR A 71 -9.05 19.29 -0.45
CA TYR A 71 -10.06 18.32 -0.84
C TYR A 71 -10.03 17.08 0.06
N SER A 72 -11.20 16.64 0.51
CA SER A 72 -11.37 15.30 1.08
C SER A 72 -11.13 14.23 0.00
N CYS A 73 -10.55 13.09 0.39
CA CYS A 73 -10.48 11.90 -0.46
C CYS A 73 -10.99 10.69 0.29
N SER A 74 -11.49 9.72 -0.47
CA SER A 74 -11.89 8.40 0.00
C SER A 74 -11.39 7.37 -1.02
N HIS A 75 -10.40 6.58 -0.65
CA HIS A 75 -9.85 5.59 -1.57
C HIS A 75 -10.70 4.31 -1.55
N HIS A 76 -11.28 3.97 -2.70
CA HIS A 76 -12.11 2.78 -2.85
C HIS A 76 -11.27 1.64 -3.41
N LEU A 77 -10.85 0.72 -2.53
CA LEU A 77 -10.12 -0.48 -2.92
C LEU A 77 -11.09 -1.56 -3.38
N SER A 78 -10.82 -2.11 -4.56
CA SER A 78 -11.53 -3.28 -5.09
C SER A 78 -10.64 -4.52 -5.03
N ARG A 79 -10.89 -5.52 -5.88
CA ARG A 79 -10.18 -6.80 -5.82
C ARG A 79 -8.74 -6.65 -6.31
N SER A 80 -7.76 -6.81 -5.40
CA SER A 80 -6.37 -7.04 -5.76
C SER A 80 -6.19 -8.47 -6.28
N ARG A 81 -5.46 -8.65 -7.38
CA ARG A 81 -5.06 -9.96 -7.92
C ARG A 81 -3.54 -10.08 -7.84
N PRO A 82 -2.99 -11.01 -7.05
CA PRO A 82 -1.56 -11.29 -7.06
C PRO A 82 -1.09 -11.68 -8.47
N ILE A 83 0.11 -11.25 -8.86
CA ILE A 83 0.77 -11.67 -10.10
C ILE A 83 1.25 -13.11 -9.90
N SER A 84 0.35 -14.09 -9.99
CA SER A 84 0.71 -15.50 -9.91
C SER A 84 0.00 -16.37 -10.96
N SER A 85 -0.38 -15.79 -12.11
CA SER A 85 -1.11 -16.55 -13.13
C SER A 85 -0.69 -16.32 -14.59
N ARG A 86 0.52 -15.80 -14.87
CA ARG A 86 0.91 -15.46 -16.26
C ARG A 86 2.39 -15.67 -16.65
N PHE A 87 3.09 -16.63 -16.06
CA PHE A 87 4.38 -17.08 -16.62
C PHE A 87 4.54 -18.59 -16.48
N SER A 88 3.72 -19.32 -17.24
CA SER A 88 4.11 -20.61 -17.79
C SER A 88 4.23 -20.40 -19.30
N SER A 89 5.47 -20.25 -19.75
CA SER A 89 5.90 -20.32 -21.15
C SER A 89 7.00 -21.36 -21.24
#